data_AF-A0A1B0DNY6-F1
#
_entry.id   AF-A0A1B0DNY6-F1
#
_cell.length_a   1.000
_cell.length_b   1.000
_cell.length_c   1.000
_cell.angle_alpha   90.00
_cell.angle_beta   90.00
_cell.angle_gamma   90.00
#
_symmetry.space_group_name_H-M   'P 1'
#
loop_
_entity.id
_entity.type
_entity.pdbx_description
1 polymer ?
#
loop_
_entity_poly.entity_id
_entity_poly.type
_entity_poly.pdbx_seq_one_letter_code
_entity_poly.pdbx_strand_id
1 'polypeptide(L)' 'MTNAEVLSQVEHGYRMPMPPNCIKPLYEIMLECWHKDPMRRPTFETLQWKLEDFFTMDQSEYKEAQAY' A
#
# COMPACT_ATOMS: atom_id res chain seq x y z
N MET A 1 22.11 4.32 7.86
CA MET A 1 21.76 4.78 6.51
C MET A 1 21.64 6.30 6.56
N THR A 2 22.40 7.02 5.77
CA THR A 2 22.31 8.49 5.66
C THR A 2 21.23 8.88 4.65
N ASN A 3 20.77 10.13 4.66
CA ASN A 3 19.77 10.61 3.68
C ASN A 3 20.27 10.46 2.23
N ALA A 4 21.57 10.64 2.00
CA ALA A 4 22.18 10.46 0.68
C ALA A 4 22.16 8.99 0.21
N GLU A 5 22.40 8.05 1.13
CA GLU A 5 22.32 6.62 0.84
C GLU A 5 20.88 6.19 0.52
N VAL A 6 19.88 6.74 1.21
CA VAL A 6 18.46 6.47 0.95
C VAL A 6 18.08 6.94 -0.45
N LEU A 7 18.46 8.17 -0.83
CA LEU A 7 18.17 8.73 -2.15
C LEU A 7 18.73 7.83 -3.26
N SER A 8 20.01 7.47 -3.16
CA SER A 8 20.66 6.60 -4.13
C SER A 8 19.94 5.25 -4.24
N GLN A 9 19.62 4.59 -3.13
CA GLN A 9 18.93 3.31 -3.18
C GLN A 9 17.55 3.41 -3.84
N VAL A 10 16.76 4.44 -3.52
CA VAL A 10 15.43 4.67 -4.09
C VAL A 10 15.50 4.89 -5.61
N GLU A 11 16.52 5.60 -6.11
CA GLU A 11 16.77 5.79 -7.54
C GLU A 11 17.10 4.47 -8.26
N HIS A 12 17.85 3.59 -7.59
CA HIS A 12 18.18 2.25 -8.08
C HIS A 12 17.03 1.24 -7.95
N GLY A 13 15.86 1.68 -7.48
CA GLY A 13 14.64 0.87 -7.41
C GLY A 13 14.42 0.16 -6.08
N TYR A 14 15.26 0.39 -5.07
CA TYR A 14 15.00 -0.12 -3.73
C TYR A 14 13.69 0.44 -3.19
N ARG A 15 12.86 -0.43 -2.62
CA ARG A 15 11.72 -0.07 -1.79
C ARG A 15 11.83 -0.87 -0.49
N MET A 16 11.35 -0.27 0.60
CA MET A 16 11.32 -0.96 1.88
C MET A 16 10.50 -2.24 1.74
N PRO A 17 10.95 -3.37 2.33
CA PRO A 17 10.14 -4.57 2.38
C PRO A 17 8.86 -4.32 3.16
N MET A 18 7.89 -5.23 3.00
CA MET A 18 6.63 -5.18 3.74
C MET A 18 6.90 -5.14 5.26
N PRO A 19 6.40 -4.13 6.00
CA PRO A 19 6.60 -4.05 7.43
C PRO A 19 5.96 -5.24 8.17
N PRO A 20 6.48 -5.62 9.36
CA PRO A 20 5.79 -6.58 10.22
C PRO A 20 4.41 -6.03 10.59
N ASN A 21 3.39 -6.89 10.56
CA ASN A 21 1.97 -6.55 10.78
C ASN A 21 1.30 -5.71 9.69
N CYS A 22 1.96 -5.47 8.55
CA CYS A 22 1.31 -4.87 7.39
C CYS A 22 0.65 -5.98 6.56
N ILE A 23 -0.62 -5.79 6.18
CA ILE A 23 -1.30 -6.73 5.30
C ILE A 23 -0.94 -6.48 3.85
N LYS A 24 -0.85 -7.57 3.07
CA LYS A 24 -0.36 -7.56 1.70
C LYS A 24 -1.06 -6.53 0.79
N PRO A 25 -2.41 -6.39 0.80
CA PRO A 25 -3.07 -5.42 -0.08
C PRO A 25 -2.70 -3.97 0.22
N LEU A 26 -2.49 -3.62 1.50
CA LEU A 26 -2.05 -2.28 1.88
C LEU A 26 -0.63 -2.00 1.40
N TYR A 27 0.25 -3.00 1.48
CA TYR A 27 1.62 -2.88 0.97
C TYR A 27 1.66 -2.76 -0.57
N GLU A 28 0.75 -3.43 -1.29
CA GLU A 28 0.60 -3.26 -2.74
C GLU A 28 0.21 -1.81 -3.10
N ILE A 29 -0.70 -1.19 -2.34
CA ILE A 29 -1.03 0.24 -2.49
C ILE A 29 0.21 1.12 -2.27
N MET A 30 1.04 0.83 -1.27
CA MET A 30 2.30 1.56 -1.05
C MET A 30 3.25 1.46 -2.24
N LEU A 31 3.38 0.26 -2.84
CA LEU A 31 4.21 0.05 -4.02
C LEU A 31 3.70 0.81 -5.25
N GLU A 32 2.38 0.90 -5.44
CA GLU A 32 1.77 1.74 -6.48
C GLU A 32 2.13 3.22 -6.28
N CYS A 33 2.04 3.73 -5.05
CA CYS A 33 2.43 5.09 -4.70
C CYS A 33 3.93 5.37 -4.94
N TRP A 34 4.78 4.35 -4.75
CA TRP A 34 6.23 4.47 -4.95
C TRP A 34 6.71 4.11 -6.36
N HIS A 35 5.81 4.08 -7.34
CA HIS A 35 6.17 3.76 -8.72
C HIS A 35 7.25 4.73 -9.27
N LYS A 36 8.21 4.19 -10.02
CA LYS A 36 9.34 4.95 -10.57
C LYS A 36 8.86 6.07 -11.49
N ASP A 37 7.98 5.73 -12.43
CA ASP A 37 7.27 6.68 -13.28
C ASP A 37 6.19 7.42 -12.48
N PRO A 38 6.26 8.76 -12.33
CA PRO A 38 5.25 9.55 -11.63
C PRO A 38 3.86 9.47 -12.26
N MET A 39 3.75 9.27 -13.57
CA MET A 39 2.47 9.21 -14.28
C MET A 39 1.70 7.91 -14.01
N ARG A 40 2.38 6.90 -13.48
CA ARG A 40 1.78 5.62 -13.09
C ARG A 40 1.38 5.56 -11.62
N ARG A 41 1.65 6.62 -10.84
CA ARG A 41 1.23 6.71 -9.44
C ARG A 41 -0.28 7.03 -9.40
N PRO A 42 -1.03 6.44 -8.46
CA PRO A 42 -2.45 6.75 -8.31
C PRO A 42 -2.62 8.23 -7.94
N THR A 43 -3.74 8.82 -8.37
CA THR A 43 -4.17 10.11 -7.85
C THR A 43 -4.65 9.94 -6.41
N PHE A 44 -4.74 11.05 -5.66
CA PHE A 44 -5.33 11.01 -4.32
C PHE A 44 -6.79 10.53 -4.34
N GLU A 45 -7.54 10.87 -5.39
CA GLU A 45 -8.89 10.35 -5.60
C GLU A 45 -8.87 8.82 -5.73
N THR A 46 -8.08 8.25 -6.63
CA THR A 46 -7.96 6.78 -6.77
C THR A 46 -7.49 6.11 -5.48
N LEU A 47 -6.55 6.74 -4.76
CA LEU A 47 -6.06 6.23 -3.48
C LEU A 47 -7.16 6.21 -2.42
N GLN A 48 -8.01 7.23 -2.35
CA GLN A 48 -9.16 7.28 -1.45
C GLN A 48 -10.10 6.09 -1.72
N TRP A 49 -10.53 5.89 -2.97
CA TRP A 49 -11.40 4.78 -3.34
C TRP A 49 -10.80 3.42 -2.97
N LYS A 50 -9.51 3.21 -3.25
CA LYS A 50 -8.80 1.96 -2.88
C LYS A 50 -8.78 1.70 -1.38
N LEU A 51 -8.56 2.75 -0.57
CA LEU A 51 -8.53 2.63 0.88
C LEU A 51 -9.92 2.42 1.46
N GLU A 52 -10.95 3.08 0.94
CA GLU A 52 -12.34 2.86 1.33
C GLU A 52 -12.76 1.40 1.08
N ASP A 53 -12.51 0.88 -0.14
CA ASP A 53 -12.80 -0.52 -0.49
C ASP A 53 -12.08 -1.49 0.48
N PHE A 54 -10.78 -1.27 0.70
CA PHE A 54 -9.96 -2.05 1.63
C PHE A 54 -10.55 -2.14 3.05
N PHE A 55 -11.03 -1.04 3.61
CA PHE A 55 -11.64 -1.03 4.95
C PHE A 55 -13.08 -1.57 4.97
N THR A 56 -13.78 -1.57 3.83
CA THR A 56 -15.12 -2.18 3.74
C THR A 56 -15.07 -3.69 3.59
N MET A 57 -14.04 -4.24 2.94
CA MET A 57 -13.81 -5.69 2.84
C MET A 57 -13.52 -6.33 4.20
N ASP A 58 -12.83 -5.63 5.11
CA ASP A 58 -12.55 -6.07 6.49
C ASP A 58 -13.82 -6.27 7.33
N GLN A 59 -14.92 -5.57 7.02
CA GLN A 59 -16.20 -5.77 7.72
C GLN A 59 -16.99 -7.01 7.26
N SER A 60 -16.55 -7.71 6.21
CA SER A 60 -17.25 -8.89 5.70
C SER A 60 -17.02 -10.15 6.55
N GLU A 61 -15.95 -10.23 7.33
CA GLU A 61 -15.74 -11.31 8.31
C GLU A 61 -16.80 -11.31 9.44
N TYR A 62 -17.51 -10.19 9.66
CA TYR A 62 -18.55 -10.10 10.69
C TYR A 62 -19.88 -10.77 10.31
N LYS A 63 -20.07 -11.17 9.04
CA LYS A 63 -21.32 -11.80 8.58
C LYS A 63 -21.37 -13.32 8.73
N GLU A 64 -20.23 -14.00 8.86
CA GLU A 64 -20.21 -15.46 9.06
C GLU A 64 -20.50 -15.89 10.50
N ALA A 65 -20.29 -15.01 11.49
CA ALA A 65 -20.56 -15.30 12.90
C ALA A 65 -22.04 -15.20 13.31
N GLN A 66 -22.93 -14.71 12.42
CA GLN A 66 -24.39 -14.68 12.66
C GLN A 66 -25.15 -15.83 11.99
N ALA A 67 -24.43 -16.76 11.35
CA ALA A 67 -25.01 -17.95 10.73
C ALA A 67 -24.97 -19.20 11.62
N TYR A 68 -24.70 -19.06 12.93
CA TYR A 68 -24.71 -20.15 13.92
C TYR A 68 -25.58 -19.84 15.13
#